data_AF-A0A0M0KA51-F1
#
_entry.id   AF-A0A0M0KA51-F1
#
_cell.length_a   1.000
_cell.length_b   1.000
_cell.length_c   1.000
_cell.angle_alpha   90.00
_cell.angle_beta   90.00
_cell.angle_gamma   90.00
#
_symmetry.space_group_name_H-M   'P 1'
#
loop_
_entity.id
_entity.type
_entity.pdbx_description
1 polymer ?
#
loop_
_entity_poly.entity_id
_entity_poly.type
_entity_poly.pdbx_seq_one_letter_code
_entity_poly.pdbx_strand_id
1 'polypeptide(L)'
;ALERQRTAFFEQEAARGAEIRALLVAADPGTGDLIAMADNVMTAADYRMELPFPVNGLPDFSSGSIRTLPFVERPLQLSTSWLARLPPQQVPPGFKPQPWQNILRGWARRACCASLNQTASRDFECYANGSSTQRRPEYICIGPGGAKELAHADGIGTYNALTIVWELDPATGLYDKLDFERPGRTHWVLNMLRQLLGEHEDHQLLSLIMHGVRWGVQAPMQIRIAANLERLDERARGVGEAFAKLLKKGLYYKYRRLRRAHETIDPDGPGPFVTIPAYIVGTGGTDKPDNPQEKRIVGDQGCPHPEQEVRERNQPHGPPDGPLVVSLNDMMGPTPGSVPRGQPLDPRRYPMPDPESKPRPRHSYRNGAILSHMAHVGRTYVAGFKDDGRHMFFQFEQSPEEERTCAFIVVIPFPLVSPDGTPVLNDDGTARTELWFTLVIGTCMNMGSRNASKIAQRFTDRILEGFAQLLDVYVRDEWMPKQTPELRTLLAERSATLGPRQARPFDTSGYTDDYKLEFVSPELLAAGARIWRTACRECNYWLSEKACAGTVLDYIGGRLVLNG
;
A
#
# COMPACT_ATOMS: atom_id res chain seq x y z
N ALA A 1 -20.30 46.09 1.89
CA ALA A 1 -20.39 45.24 3.09
C ALA A 1 -19.58 43.95 2.89
N LEU A 2 -19.85 43.22 1.81
CA LEU A 2 -19.14 41.98 1.45
C LEU A 2 -17.61 42.13 1.38
N GLU A 3 -17.09 43.19 0.75
CA GLU A 3 -15.63 43.39 0.66
C GLU A 3 -14.99 43.60 2.05
N ARG A 4 -15.65 44.35 2.95
CA ARG A 4 -15.19 44.52 4.33
C ARG A 4 -15.20 43.20 5.11
N GLN A 5 -16.24 42.39 4.93
CA GLN A 5 -16.35 41.06 5.52
C GLN A 5 -15.26 40.11 4.99
N ARG A 6 -14.96 40.19 3.70
CA ARG A 6 -13.88 39.44 3.04
C ARG A 6 -12.51 39.82 3.59
N THR A 7 -12.19 41.11 3.71
CA THR A 7 -10.93 41.57 4.30
C THR A 7 -10.78 41.10 5.74
N ALA A 8 -11.80 41.30 6.58
CA ALA A 8 -11.78 40.88 7.97
C ALA A 8 -11.61 39.36 8.14
N PHE A 9 -12.26 38.57 7.28
CA PHE A 9 -12.11 37.11 7.28
C PHE A 9 -10.67 36.68 7.01
N PHE A 10 -10.00 37.26 6.00
CA PHE A 10 -8.61 36.90 5.69
C PHE A 10 -7.61 37.41 6.74
N GLU A 11 -7.84 38.56 7.35
CA GLU A 11 -7.03 39.02 8.49
C GLU A 11 -7.12 38.06 9.68
N GLN A 12 -8.34 37.58 9.98
CA GLN A 12 -8.56 36.59 11.03
C GLN A 12 -7.90 35.25 10.70
N GLU A 13 -7.98 34.78 9.46
CA GLU A 13 -7.34 33.54 9.01
C GLU A 13 -5.81 33.61 9.08
N ALA A 14 -5.20 34.76 8.75
CA ALA A 14 -3.77 34.96 8.93
C ALA A 14 -3.35 34.86 10.42
N ALA A 15 -4.15 35.44 11.32
CA ALA A 15 -3.92 35.33 12.76
C ALA A 15 -4.05 33.89 13.27
N ARG A 16 -5.06 33.14 12.81
CA ARG A 16 -5.22 31.70 13.08
C ARG A 16 -4.01 30.90 12.62
N GLY A 17 -3.47 31.22 11.44
CA GLY A 17 -2.25 30.59 10.93
C GLY A 17 -1.05 30.76 11.87
N ALA A 18 -0.83 31.98 12.38
CA ALA A 18 0.25 32.24 13.33
C ALA A 18 0.07 31.48 14.66
N GLU A 19 -1.16 31.42 15.17
CA GLU A 19 -1.52 30.69 16.39
C GLU A 19 -1.29 29.18 16.25
N ILE A 20 -1.79 28.56 15.17
CA ILE A 20 -1.60 27.13 14.90
C ILE A 20 -0.11 26.77 14.83
N ARG A 21 0.71 27.59 14.17
CA ARG A 21 2.16 27.37 14.09
C ARG A 21 2.79 27.35 15.48
N ALA A 22 2.47 28.34 16.31
CA ALA A 22 3.01 28.43 17.66
C ALA A 22 2.61 27.21 18.53
N LEU A 23 1.35 26.77 18.44
CA LEU A 23 0.84 25.63 19.19
C LEU A 23 1.46 24.30 18.75
N LEU A 24 1.65 24.08 17.44
CA LEU A 24 2.33 22.89 16.92
C LEU A 24 3.79 22.83 17.38
N VAL A 25 4.52 23.95 17.30
CA VAL A 25 5.91 24.04 17.79
C VAL A 25 5.98 23.75 19.29
N ALA A 26 5.08 24.32 20.08
CA ALA A 26 5.04 24.10 21.53
C ALA A 26 4.67 22.66 21.91
N ALA A 27 3.89 21.96 21.08
CA ALA A 27 3.47 20.59 21.29
C ALA A 27 4.46 19.55 20.75
N ASP A 28 5.55 19.95 20.07
CA ASP A 28 6.51 18.99 19.53
C ASP A 28 7.21 18.22 20.68
N PRO A 29 7.24 16.87 20.64
CA PRO A 29 7.84 16.07 21.69
C PRO A 29 9.38 16.00 21.60
N GLY A 30 10.04 16.92 20.90
CA GLY A 30 11.48 16.96 20.66
C GLY A 30 11.94 16.18 19.43
N THR A 31 11.02 15.89 18.51
CA THR A 31 11.29 15.10 17.29
C THR A 31 11.35 15.91 16.02
N GLY A 32 10.84 17.14 16.05
CA GLY A 32 10.78 18.01 14.88
C GLY A 32 9.64 17.73 13.90
N ASP A 33 8.90 16.64 14.07
CA ASP A 33 7.76 16.29 13.20
C ASP A 33 6.67 17.37 13.21
N LEU A 34 6.33 17.91 14.39
CA LEU A 34 5.28 18.94 14.50
C LEU A 34 5.82 20.31 14.10
N ILE A 35 7.13 20.55 14.26
CA ILE A 35 7.79 21.75 13.74
C ILE A 35 7.72 21.76 12.21
N ALA A 36 8.05 20.63 11.55
CA ALA A 36 7.94 20.50 10.11
C ALA A 36 6.49 20.63 9.61
N MET A 37 5.52 20.14 10.39
CA MET A 37 4.10 20.36 10.10
C MET A 37 3.72 21.84 10.26
N ALA A 38 4.26 22.53 11.27
CA ALA A 38 4.05 23.95 11.50
C ALA A 38 4.57 24.79 10.32
N ASP A 39 5.68 24.42 9.69
CA ASP A 39 6.20 25.10 8.50
C ASP A 39 5.21 25.04 7.32
N ASN A 40 4.42 23.95 7.24
CA ASN A 40 3.43 23.68 6.21
C ASN A 40 1.99 24.05 6.61
N VAL A 41 1.81 25.01 7.53
CA VAL A 41 0.48 25.51 7.88
C VAL A 41 -0.12 26.35 6.75
N MET A 42 -1.31 26.00 6.29
CA MET A 42 -2.06 26.69 5.24
C MET A 42 -3.43 27.15 5.72
N THR A 43 -3.79 28.39 5.39
CA THR A 43 -5.03 29.05 5.80
C THR A 43 -5.76 29.65 4.60
N ALA A 44 -7.00 30.13 4.80
CA ALA A 44 -7.71 30.78 3.70
C ALA A 44 -7.01 32.08 3.25
N ALA A 45 -6.23 32.73 4.12
CA ALA A 45 -5.46 33.92 3.79
C ALA A 45 -4.38 33.64 2.73
N ASP A 46 -3.76 32.46 2.77
CA ASP A 46 -2.74 32.01 1.81
C ASP A 46 -3.35 31.79 0.41
N TYR A 47 -4.63 31.38 0.37
CA TYR A 47 -5.37 31.12 -0.86
C TYR A 47 -6.34 32.25 -1.26
N ARG A 48 -6.16 33.48 -0.75
CA ARG A 48 -7.11 34.60 -0.94
C ARG A 48 -7.43 34.96 -2.39
N MET A 49 -6.53 34.63 -3.32
CA MET A 49 -6.68 34.86 -4.75
C MET A 49 -7.42 33.71 -5.47
N GLU A 50 -7.43 32.52 -4.87
CA GLU A 50 -8.02 31.30 -5.44
C GLU A 50 -9.41 31.01 -4.86
N LEU A 51 -9.68 31.44 -3.63
CA LEU A 51 -10.93 31.15 -2.94
C LEU A 51 -12.05 32.14 -3.34
N PRO A 52 -13.15 31.65 -3.95
CA PRO A 52 -14.32 32.49 -4.16
C PRO A 52 -14.96 32.82 -2.81
N PHE A 53 -15.32 34.09 -2.60
CA PHE A 53 -16.11 34.45 -1.42
C PHE A 53 -17.59 34.12 -1.67
N PRO A 54 -18.28 33.43 -0.75
CA PRO A 54 -19.66 33.00 -0.98
C PRO A 54 -20.58 34.20 -1.18
N VAL A 55 -21.32 34.20 -2.30
CA VAL A 55 -22.26 35.28 -2.68
C VAL A 55 -23.39 35.46 -1.66
N ASN A 56 -23.74 34.39 -0.94
CA ASN A 56 -24.77 34.38 0.09
C ASN A 56 -24.23 34.74 1.49
N GLY A 57 -22.96 35.13 1.59
CA GLY A 57 -22.29 35.36 2.87
C GLY A 57 -21.77 34.07 3.51
N LEU A 58 -21.19 34.23 4.70
CA LEU A 58 -20.60 33.14 5.47
C LEU A 58 -21.70 32.22 6.08
N PRO A 59 -21.38 30.94 6.35
CA PRO A 59 -22.30 30.00 7.00
C PRO A 59 -23.03 30.55 8.22
N ASP A 60 -24.34 30.27 8.31
CA ASP A 60 -25.17 30.54 9.49
C ASP A 60 -25.39 29.24 10.28
N PHE A 61 -25.09 29.30 11.57
CA PHE A 61 -25.21 28.19 12.51
C PHE A 61 -26.47 28.29 13.40
N SER A 62 -27.39 29.22 13.11
CA SER A 62 -28.64 29.42 13.85
C SER A 62 -29.62 28.23 13.77
N SER A 63 -29.49 27.38 12.74
CA SER A 63 -30.39 26.25 12.53
C SER A 63 -30.17 25.14 13.56
N GLY A 64 -31.17 24.88 14.40
CA GLY A 64 -31.12 23.81 15.40
C GLY A 64 -30.94 22.38 14.83
N SER A 65 -31.16 22.17 13.53
CA SER A 65 -30.98 20.86 12.89
C SER A 65 -29.55 20.33 12.92
N ILE A 66 -28.55 21.23 12.98
CA ILE A 66 -27.13 20.83 13.02
C ILE A 66 -26.72 20.28 14.39
N ARG A 67 -27.42 20.70 15.46
CA ARG A 67 -27.18 20.31 16.86
C ARG A 67 -27.21 18.80 17.04
N THR A 68 -28.14 18.13 16.36
CA THR A 68 -28.36 16.67 16.42
C THR A 68 -28.04 15.95 15.12
N LEU A 69 -27.37 16.61 14.15
CA LEU A 69 -26.93 15.94 12.94
C LEU A 69 -25.81 14.94 13.29
N PRO A 70 -25.96 13.64 12.95
CA PRO A 70 -24.91 12.67 13.25
C PRO A 70 -23.73 12.81 12.28
N PHE A 71 -22.52 12.58 12.77
CA PHE A 71 -21.34 12.33 11.95
C PHE A 71 -21.56 11.11 11.05
N VAL A 72 -20.92 11.14 9.89
CA VAL A 72 -20.78 9.94 9.07
C VAL A 72 -19.82 8.99 9.77
N GLU A 73 -20.31 7.81 10.17
CA GLU A 73 -19.48 6.81 10.81
C GLU A 73 -18.58 6.09 9.80
N ARG A 74 -17.35 5.79 10.21
CA ARG A 74 -16.48 4.87 9.48
C ARG A 74 -16.98 3.44 9.70
N PRO A 75 -17.27 2.67 8.64
CA PRO A 75 -17.67 1.29 8.80
C PRO A 75 -16.46 0.45 9.22
N LEU A 76 -16.38 0.12 10.50
CA LEU A 76 -15.40 -0.83 11.02
C LEU A 76 -15.78 -2.23 10.57
N GLN A 77 -15.30 -2.64 9.39
CA GLN A 77 -15.58 -3.97 8.85
C GLN A 77 -15.18 -5.04 9.86
N LEU A 78 -16.02 -6.06 9.97
CA LEU A 78 -15.81 -7.18 10.87
C LEU A 78 -15.64 -8.44 10.04
N SER A 79 -14.56 -9.16 10.32
CA SER A 79 -14.32 -10.49 9.78
C SER A 79 -13.75 -11.34 10.91
N THR A 80 -14.59 -12.20 11.48
CA THR A 80 -14.24 -13.08 12.60
C THR A 80 -13.32 -14.23 12.19
N SER A 81 -13.10 -14.41 10.89
CA SER A 81 -12.21 -15.41 10.31
C SER A 81 -10.77 -15.14 10.67
N TRP A 82 -10.17 -15.99 11.50
CA TRP A 82 -8.73 -15.99 11.71
C TRP A 82 -8.04 -16.78 10.60
N LEU A 83 -7.15 -16.15 9.83
CA LEU A 83 -6.35 -16.86 8.84
C LEU A 83 -5.19 -17.56 9.55
N ALA A 84 -5.40 -18.83 9.88
CA ALA A 84 -4.34 -19.68 10.39
C ALA A 84 -3.18 -19.75 9.39
N ARG A 85 -1.96 -19.89 9.91
CA ARG A 85 -0.80 -20.17 9.07
C ARG A 85 -1.05 -21.45 8.26
N LEU A 86 -0.56 -21.48 7.02
CA LEU A 86 -0.55 -22.74 6.29
C LEU A 86 0.29 -23.77 7.04
N PRO A 87 -0.11 -25.06 7.02
CA PRO A 87 0.73 -26.11 7.55
C PRO A 87 2.06 -26.15 6.81
N PRO A 88 3.12 -26.72 7.41
CA PRO A 88 4.37 -26.97 6.71
C PRO A 88 4.11 -27.64 5.36
N GLN A 89 4.85 -27.18 4.35
CA GLN A 89 4.77 -27.77 3.04
C GLN A 89 5.09 -29.26 3.11
N GLN A 90 4.14 -30.09 2.70
CA GLN A 90 4.31 -31.53 2.67
C GLN A 90 5.22 -31.91 1.50
N VAL A 91 6.33 -32.57 1.81
CA VAL A 91 7.26 -33.11 0.81
C VAL A 91 7.39 -34.62 0.99
N PRO A 92 7.66 -35.39 -0.08
CA PRO A 92 7.86 -36.82 0.03
C PRO A 92 9.01 -37.18 1.00
N PRO A 93 8.93 -38.34 1.70
CA PRO A 93 10.03 -38.83 2.53
C PRO A 93 11.35 -38.91 1.74
N GLY A 94 12.45 -38.46 2.35
CA GLY A 94 13.76 -38.43 1.71
C GLY A 94 13.95 -37.34 0.65
N PHE A 95 13.07 -36.33 0.61
CA PHE A 95 13.23 -35.12 -0.20
C PHE A 95 14.63 -34.52 -0.06
N LYS A 96 15.20 -34.06 -1.18
CA LYS A 96 16.51 -33.39 -1.22
C LYS A 96 16.43 -32.15 -2.12
N PRO A 97 17.17 -31.08 -1.81
CA PRO A 97 17.33 -29.94 -2.69
C PRO A 97 17.78 -30.35 -4.09
N GLN A 98 17.27 -29.66 -5.12
CA GLN A 98 17.52 -29.98 -6.52
C GLN A 98 18.04 -28.77 -7.30
N PRO A 99 18.92 -28.96 -8.29
CA PRO A 99 19.15 -27.92 -9.27
C PRO A 99 17.90 -27.77 -10.15
N TRP A 100 17.63 -26.56 -10.67
CA TRP A 100 16.41 -26.33 -11.46
C TRP A 100 16.33 -27.17 -12.74
N GLN A 101 17.46 -27.63 -13.28
CA GLN A 101 17.54 -28.58 -14.40
C GLN A 101 16.96 -29.95 -14.05
N ASN A 102 16.88 -30.29 -12.76
CA ASN A 102 16.22 -31.49 -12.25
C ASN A 102 14.76 -31.24 -11.88
N ILE A 103 14.33 -29.99 -11.73
CA ILE A 103 12.93 -29.63 -11.46
C ILE A 103 12.16 -29.51 -12.77
N LEU A 104 12.70 -28.82 -13.77
CA LEU A 104 12.03 -28.53 -15.03
C LEU A 104 12.60 -29.32 -16.20
N ARG A 105 11.75 -29.66 -17.18
CA ARG A 105 12.16 -30.26 -18.45
C ARG A 105 12.87 -29.23 -19.32
N GLY A 106 13.79 -29.67 -20.17
CA GLY A 106 14.62 -28.78 -20.99
C GLY A 106 13.81 -27.84 -21.89
N TRP A 107 12.67 -28.27 -22.42
CA TRP A 107 11.81 -27.41 -23.24
C TRP A 107 11.17 -26.27 -22.44
N ALA A 108 10.75 -26.54 -21.19
CA ALA A 108 10.15 -25.55 -20.32
C ALA A 108 11.19 -24.51 -19.88
N ARG A 109 12.41 -24.96 -19.57
CA ARG A 109 13.56 -24.09 -19.28
C ARG A 109 13.86 -23.15 -20.45
N ARG A 110 13.97 -23.70 -21.66
CA ARG A 110 14.17 -22.90 -22.89
C ARG A 110 13.08 -21.86 -23.10
N ALA A 111 11.81 -22.23 -22.91
CA ALA A 111 10.69 -21.29 -23.05
C ALA A 111 10.77 -20.14 -22.03
N CYS A 112 11.07 -20.45 -20.76
CA CYS A 112 11.24 -19.44 -19.72
C CYS A 112 12.41 -18.50 -20.02
N CYS A 113 13.60 -19.04 -20.32
CA CYS A 113 14.79 -18.25 -20.63
C CYS A 113 14.61 -17.40 -21.90
N ALA A 114 13.93 -17.92 -22.93
CA ALA A 114 13.65 -17.16 -24.15
C ALA A 114 12.76 -15.94 -23.85
N SER A 115 11.66 -16.12 -23.10
CA SER A 115 10.76 -15.03 -22.70
C SER A 115 11.48 -13.98 -21.83
N LEU A 116 12.27 -14.42 -20.85
CA LEU A 116 13.05 -13.53 -19.99
C LEU A 116 14.13 -12.77 -20.78
N ASN A 117 14.86 -13.43 -21.69
CA ASN A 117 15.86 -12.78 -22.52
C ASN A 117 15.24 -11.77 -23.49
N GLN A 118 14.08 -12.08 -24.09
CA GLN A 118 13.36 -11.13 -24.95
C GLN A 118 12.88 -9.91 -24.16
N THR A 119 12.36 -10.13 -22.95
CA THR A 119 11.97 -9.03 -22.05
C THR A 119 13.18 -8.18 -21.68
N ALA A 120 14.30 -8.81 -21.28
CA ALA A 120 15.52 -8.12 -20.90
C ALA A 120 16.06 -7.24 -22.03
N SER A 121 16.19 -7.80 -23.24
CA SER A 121 16.69 -7.07 -24.40
C SER A 121 15.83 -5.83 -24.71
N ARG A 122 14.49 -5.98 -24.67
CA ARG A 122 13.56 -4.86 -24.83
C ARG A 122 13.71 -3.82 -23.71
N ASP A 123 13.76 -4.25 -22.46
CA ASP A 123 13.79 -3.34 -21.32
C ASP A 123 15.11 -2.58 -21.22
N PHE A 124 16.24 -3.17 -21.62
CA PHE A 124 17.50 -2.45 -21.75
C PHE A 124 17.43 -1.36 -22.84
N GLU A 125 16.78 -1.61 -23.97
CA GLU A 125 16.51 -0.58 -24.98
C GLU A 125 15.59 0.53 -24.44
N CYS A 126 14.49 0.17 -23.76
CA CYS A 126 13.61 1.15 -23.12
C CYS A 126 14.35 1.98 -22.07
N TYR A 127 15.23 1.37 -21.28
CA TYR A 127 16.05 2.08 -20.28
C TYR A 127 17.01 3.09 -20.94
N ALA A 128 17.61 2.72 -22.08
CA ALA A 128 18.54 3.56 -22.82
C ALA A 128 17.83 4.69 -23.60
N ASN A 129 16.73 4.37 -24.28
CA ASN A 129 16.13 5.20 -25.32
C ASN A 129 14.71 5.69 -24.99
N GLY A 130 14.12 5.27 -23.87
CA GLY A 130 12.72 5.52 -23.52
C GLY A 130 11.70 4.73 -24.35
N SER A 131 12.16 3.87 -25.25
CA SER A 131 11.32 3.04 -26.12
C SER A 131 12.13 1.88 -26.70
N SER A 132 11.45 0.92 -27.32
CA SER A 132 12.07 -0.18 -28.05
C SER A 132 11.21 -0.61 -29.24
N THR A 133 11.86 -0.98 -30.34
CA THR A 133 11.20 -1.55 -31.53
C THR A 133 11.05 -3.07 -31.45
N GLN A 134 11.68 -3.72 -30.46
CA GLN A 134 11.56 -5.17 -30.26
C GLN A 134 10.13 -5.54 -29.88
N ARG A 135 9.60 -6.64 -30.45
CA ARG A 135 8.27 -7.13 -30.10
C ARG A 135 8.21 -7.52 -28.62
N ARG A 136 7.14 -7.12 -27.91
CA ARG A 136 6.86 -7.62 -26.56
C ARG A 136 6.69 -9.14 -26.58
N PRO A 137 7.29 -9.87 -25.62
CA PRO A 137 7.08 -11.31 -25.53
C PRO A 137 5.62 -11.62 -25.26
N GLU A 138 5.17 -12.78 -25.73
CA GLU A 138 3.86 -13.32 -25.38
C GLU A 138 3.88 -13.82 -23.93
N TYR A 139 2.71 -13.81 -23.29
CA TYR A 139 2.55 -14.39 -21.96
C TYR A 139 2.81 -15.90 -22.03
N ILE A 140 3.64 -16.40 -21.13
CA ILE A 140 3.86 -17.85 -21.00
C ILE A 140 3.26 -18.39 -19.70
N CYS A 141 2.59 -19.53 -19.81
CA CYS A 141 2.11 -20.31 -18.67
C CYS A 141 2.57 -21.76 -18.82
N ILE A 142 3.47 -22.20 -17.95
CA ILE A 142 3.98 -23.58 -17.93
C ILE A 142 3.31 -24.33 -16.79
N GLY A 143 2.59 -25.38 -17.13
CA GLY A 143 1.92 -26.27 -16.18
C GLY A 143 2.81 -27.43 -15.71
N PRO A 144 2.21 -28.41 -15.00
CA PRO A 144 2.90 -29.61 -14.50
C PRO A 144 3.64 -30.41 -15.58
N GLY A 145 3.21 -30.37 -16.84
CA GLY A 145 3.91 -31.03 -17.95
C GLY A 145 5.30 -30.46 -18.25
N GLY A 146 5.57 -29.22 -17.82
CA GLY A 146 6.91 -28.62 -17.86
C GLY A 146 7.85 -29.11 -16.77
N ALA A 147 7.33 -29.80 -15.74
CA ALA A 147 8.12 -30.36 -14.65
C ALA A 147 8.64 -31.76 -14.98
N LYS A 148 9.73 -32.17 -14.32
CA LYS A 148 10.16 -33.56 -14.31
C LYS A 148 9.34 -34.36 -13.29
N GLU A 149 9.22 -35.65 -13.56
CA GLU A 149 8.82 -36.64 -12.57
C GLU A 149 10.06 -37.06 -11.77
N LEU A 150 10.01 -36.90 -10.46
CA LEU A 150 11.09 -37.25 -9.54
C LEU A 150 10.74 -38.55 -8.85
N ALA A 151 11.70 -39.48 -8.79
CA ALA A 151 11.52 -40.73 -8.08
C ALA A 151 11.41 -40.48 -6.57
N HIS A 152 10.55 -41.24 -5.90
CA HIS A 152 10.56 -41.31 -4.44
C HIS A 152 11.88 -41.92 -3.94
N ALA A 153 12.29 -41.57 -2.72
CA ALA A 153 13.57 -42.01 -2.16
C ALA A 153 13.66 -43.53 -1.94
N ASP A 154 12.52 -44.20 -1.77
CA ASP A 154 12.39 -45.65 -1.68
C ASP A 154 12.43 -46.35 -3.06
N GLY A 155 12.46 -45.58 -4.15
CA GLY A 155 12.45 -46.07 -5.53
C GLY A 155 11.08 -46.48 -6.06
N ILE A 156 10.00 -46.32 -5.29
CA ILE A 156 8.64 -46.74 -5.67
C ILE A 156 7.83 -45.53 -6.12
N GLY A 157 7.57 -45.45 -7.43
CA GLY A 157 6.74 -44.39 -8.01
C GLY A 157 7.47 -43.05 -8.19
N THR A 158 6.73 -42.06 -8.66
CA THR A 158 7.25 -40.71 -8.90
C THR A 158 6.24 -39.65 -8.44
N TYR A 159 6.75 -38.45 -8.22
CA TYR A 159 5.94 -37.26 -8.03
C TYR A 159 6.38 -36.16 -9.00
N ASN A 160 5.41 -35.35 -9.43
CA ASN A 160 5.69 -34.22 -10.30
C ASN A 160 6.40 -33.11 -9.51
N ALA A 161 7.54 -32.61 -10.00
CA ALA A 161 8.33 -31.63 -9.27
C ALA A 161 7.58 -30.31 -8.99
N LEU A 162 6.61 -29.91 -9.82
CA LEU A 162 5.79 -28.72 -9.58
C LEU A 162 4.65 -28.95 -8.57
N THR A 163 4.57 -30.10 -7.90
CA THR A 163 3.73 -30.25 -6.70
C THR A 163 4.32 -29.55 -5.48
N ILE A 164 5.61 -29.19 -5.55
CA ILE A 164 6.37 -28.49 -4.51
C ILE A 164 6.58 -27.04 -4.94
N VAL A 165 6.43 -26.11 -3.99
CA VAL A 165 6.94 -24.75 -4.09
C VAL A 165 8.38 -24.76 -3.60
N TRP A 166 9.30 -24.50 -4.52
CA TRP A 166 10.72 -24.48 -4.28
C TRP A 166 11.22 -23.05 -4.02
N GLU A 167 12.27 -22.93 -3.23
CA GLU A 167 13.04 -21.71 -2.99
C GLU A 167 14.52 -21.96 -3.27
N LEU A 168 15.15 -21.05 -4.01
CA LEU A 168 16.57 -21.07 -4.24
C LEU A 168 17.35 -20.70 -2.97
N ASP A 169 18.28 -21.57 -2.58
CA ASP A 169 19.36 -21.22 -1.66
C ASP A 169 20.54 -20.59 -2.45
N PRO A 170 20.84 -19.31 -2.25
CA PRO A 170 21.92 -18.64 -2.97
C PRO A 170 23.32 -19.16 -2.60
N ALA A 171 23.49 -19.80 -1.43
CA ALA A 171 24.78 -20.30 -0.99
C ALA A 171 25.18 -21.59 -1.72
N THR A 172 24.21 -22.47 -1.97
CA THR A 172 24.44 -23.75 -2.66
C THR A 172 24.08 -23.71 -4.14
N GLY A 173 23.23 -22.76 -4.56
CA GLY A 173 22.66 -22.71 -5.92
C GLY A 173 21.61 -23.78 -6.18
N LEU A 174 21.21 -24.53 -5.15
CA LEU A 174 20.16 -25.55 -5.20
C LEU A 174 18.82 -24.95 -4.76
N TYR A 175 17.74 -25.62 -5.16
CA TYR A 175 16.38 -25.27 -4.75
C TYR A 175 15.91 -26.27 -3.70
N ASP A 176 15.55 -25.78 -2.53
CA ASP A 176 14.91 -26.53 -1.44
C ASP A 176 13.39 -26.23 -1.44
N LYS A 177 12.61 -26.87 -0.58
CA LYS A 177 11.21 -26.50 -0.36
C LYS A 177 11.14 -25.11 0.27
N LEU A 178 10.23 -24.27 -0.22
CA LEU A 178 9.92 -22.98 0.41
C LEU A 178 9.37 -23.25 1.82
N ASP A 179 9.97 -22.60 2.81
CA ASP A 179 9.60 -22.73 4.21
C ASP A 179 8.35 -21.88 4.54
N PHE A 180 7.19 -22.52 4.61
CA PHE A 180 5.93 -21.89 5.02
C PHE A 180 5.89 -21.57 6.52
N GLU A 181 6.75 -22.20 7.31
CA GLU A 181 6.84 -22.01 8.76
C GLU A 181 7.78 -20.87 9.16
N ARG A 182 8.55 -20.33 8.22
CA ARG A 182 9.37 -19.14 8.42
C ARG A 182 8.53 -17.99 9.00
N PRO A 183 8.96 -17.33 10.09
CA PRO A 183 8.27 -16.14 10.56
C PRO A 183 8.22 -15.06 9.47
N GLY A 184 7.10 -14.33 9.40
CA GLY A 184 7.05 -13.09 8.61
C GLY A 184 8.04 -12.06 9.19
N ARG A 185 8.68 -11.29 8.32
CA ARG A 185 9.55 -10.16 8.64
C ARG A 185 8.74 -8.86 8.53
N THR A 186 8.14 -8.45 9.64
CA THR A 186 7.54 -7.12 9.73
C THR A 186 8.52 -6.12 10.35
N HIS A 187 8.45 -4.87 9.90
CA HIS A 187 9.14 -3.76 10.56
C HIS A 187 8.29 -3.17 11.70
N TRP A 188 6.98 -3.47 11.73
CA TRP A 188 6.09 -2.92 12.75
C TRP A 188 6.42 -3.46 14.14
N VAL A 189 6.25 -2.60 15.14
CA VAL A 189 6.29 -3.02 16.54
C VAL A 189 4.92 -3.62 16.89
N LEU A 190 4.74 -4.91 16.58
CA LEU A 190 3.43 -5.58 16.62
C LEU A 190 2.70 -5.46 17.96
N ASN A 191 3.41 -5.44 19.09
CA ASN A 191 2.80 -5.26 20.41
C ASN A 191 2.19 -3.86 20.58
N MET A 192 2.89 -2.81 20.14
CA MET A 192 2.39 -1.43 20.19
C MET A 192 1.23 -1.25 19.21
N LEU A 193 1.37 -1.81 18.00
CA LEU A 193 0.29 -1.78 17.01
C LEU A 193 -0.96 -2.51 17.51
N ARG A 194 -0.81 -3.66 18.18
CA ARG A 194 -1.93 -4.37 18.81
C ARG A 194 -2.61 -3.53 19.89
N GLN A 195 -1.83 -2.83 20.71
CA GLN A 195 -2.38 -1.93 21.73
C GLN A 195 -3.15 -0.77 21.10
N LEU A 196 -2.60 -0.16 20.03
CA LEU A 196 -3.25 0.92 19.31
C LEU A 196 -4.54 0.47 18.62
N LEU A 197 -4.53 -0.66 17.93
CA LEU A 197 -5.73 -1.19 17.26
C LEU A 197 -6.82 -1.62 18.27
N GLY A 198 -6.42 -1.96 19.50
CA GLY A 198 -7.30 -2.40 20.56
C GLY A 198 -7.87 -3.81 20.33
N GLU A 199 -8.73 -4.25 21.24
CA GLU A 199 -9.46 -5.50 21.08
C GLU A 199 -10.61 -5.32 20.09
N HIS A 200 -10.67 -6.15 19.05
CA HIS A 200 -11.75 -6.13 18.07
C HIS A 200 -11.92 -7.46 17.33
N GLU A 201 -13.14 -7.69 16.82
CA GLU A 201 -13.51 -8.95 16.16
C GLU A 201 -13.05 -9.06 14.69
N ASP A 202 -12.38 -8.04 14.14
CA ASP A 202 -11.71 -8.16 12.84
C ASP A 202 -10.41 -8.99 12.94
N HIS A 203 -10.60 -10.28 13.20
CA HIS A 203 -9.58 -11.31 13.31
C HIS A 203 -8.84 -11.54 11.99
N GLN A 204 -9.51 -11.35 10.84
CA GLN A 204 -8.86 -11.49 9.55
C GLN A 204 -7.78 -10.42 9.37
N LEU A 205 -8.10 -9.14 9.64
CA LEU A 205 -7.11 -8.07 9.54
C LEU A 205 -5.93 -8.29 10.50
N LEU A 206 -6.21 -8.66 11.76
CA LEU A 206 -5.15 -8.96 12.72
C LEU A 206 -4.25 -10.09 12.22
N SER A 207 -4.80 -11.17 11.69
CA SER A 207 -3.99 -12.27 11.14
C SER A 207 -3.11 -11.82 9.96
N LEU A 208 -3.60 -10.94 9.07
CA LEU A 208 -2.83 -10.40 7.96
C LEU A 208 -1.68 -9.48 8.42
N ILE A 209 -1.88 -8.73 9.49
CA ILE A 209 -0.86 -7.85 10.11
C ILE A 209 0.20 -8.68 10.84
N MET A 210 -0.24 -9.67 11.63
CA MET A 210 0.62 -10.42 12.55
C MET A 210 1.38 -11.57 11.88
N HIS A 211 0.81 -12.16 10.83
CA HIS A 211 1.35 -13.36 10.18
C HIS A 211 1.65 -13.17 8.70
N GLY A 212 1.64 -11.92 8.23
CA GLY A 212 1.80 -11.57 6.82
C GLY A 212 0.51 -11.72 6.01
N VAL A 213 0.42 -10.92 4.95
CA VAL A 213 -0.70 -10.89 4.02
C VAL A 213 -0.79 -12.23 3.29
N ARG A 214 -1.98 -12.81 3.35
CA ARG A 214 -2.43 -13.97 2.57
C ARG A 214 -3.59 -13.55 1.69
N TRP A 215 -3.56 -13.96 0.44
CA TRP A 215 -4.62 -13.65 -0.51
C TRP A 215 -5.83 -14.58 -0.34
N GLY A 216 -5.64 -15.74 0.29
CA GLY A 216 -6.69 -16.73 0.48
C GLY A 216 -7.13 -17.42 -0.81
N VAL A 217 -6.28 -17.35 -1.85
CA VAL A 217 -6.53 -17.94 -3.16
C VAL A 217 -5.78 -19.26 -3.30
N GLN A 218 -6.42 -20.26 -3.90
CA GLN A 218 -5.75 -21.49 -4.30
C GLN A 218 -4.99 -21.24 -5.61
N ALA A 219 -3.84 -20.58 -5.53
CA ALA A 219 -3.05 -20.25 -6.72
C ALA A 219 -2.53 -21.55 -7.40
N PRO A 220 -2.83 -21.77 -8.70
CA PRO A 220 -2.32 -22.93 -9.43
C PRO A 220 -0.80 -23.11 -9.36
N MET A 221 -0.34 -24.36 -9.50
CA MET A 221 1.09 -24.69 -9.53
C MET A 221 1.66 -24.55 -10.94
N GLN A 222 1.81 -23.30 -11.37
CA GLN A 222 2.19 -22.92 -12.73
C GLN A 222 3.30 -21.87 -12.73
N ILE A 223 4.26 -21.96 -13.64
CA ILE A 223 5.19 -20.85 -13.90
C ILE A 223 4.51 -19.89 -14.86
N ARG A 224 4.39 -18.63 -14.47
CA ARG A 224 3.74 -17.57 -15.24
C ARG A 224 4.74 -16.46 -15.51
N ILE A 225 4.90 -16.06 -16.76
CA ILE A 225 5.74 -14.92 -17.12
C ILE A 225 4.96 -14.01 -18.06
N ALA A 226 4.51 -12.88 -17.51
CA ALA A 226 3.92 -11.79 -18.26
C ALA A 226 5.02 -10.86 -18.81
N ALA A 227 4.74 -10.26 -19.96
CA ALA A 227 5.54 -9.15 -20.45
C ALA A 227 5.29 -7.90 -19.60
N ASN A 228 6.31 -7.04 -19.53
CA ASN A 228 6.14 -5.71 -18.96
C ASN A 228 5.16 -4.85 -19.78
N LEU A 229 4.57 -3.85 -19.13
CA LEU A 229 3.49 -3.02 -19.67
C LEU A 229 4.01 -1.92 -20.59
N GLU A 230 3.17 -1.39 -21.47
CA GLU A 230 3.54 -0.26 -22.36
C GLU A 230 3.96 0.99 -21.60
N ARG A 231 3.25 1.29 -20.53
CA ARG A 231 3.60 2.38 -19.62
C ARG A 231 4.95 2.20 -18.89
N LEU A 232 5.66 1.08 -19.07
CA LEU A 232 7.04 0.95 -18.61
C LEU A 232 8.03 1.71 -19.50
N ASP A 233 7.81 1.77 -20.82
CA ASP A 233 8.84 2.11 -21.81
C ASP A 233 9.59 3.41 -21.48
N GLU A 234 8.89 4.54 -21.51
CA GLU A 234 9.46 5.86 -21.19
C GLU A 234 9.82 6.03 -19.70
N ARG A 235 9.40 5.08 -18.85
CA ARG A 235 9.55 5.12 -17.39
C ARG A 235 10.56 4.11 -16.86
N ALA A 236 11.21 3.33 -17.72
CA ALA A 236 12.05 2.18 -17.33
C ALA A 236 13.13 2.59 -16.32
N ARG A 237 13.78 3.74 -16.54
CA ARG A 237 14.79 4.30 -15.61
C ARG A 237 14.21 4.60 -14.23
N GLY A 238 13.17 5.43 -14.17
CA GLY A 238 12.58 5.83 -12.90
C GLY A 238 11.89 4.69 -12.15
N VAL A 239 11.37 3.69 -12.87
CA VAL A 239 10.86 2.44 -12.25
C VAL A 239 12.02 1.62 -11.68
N GLY A 240 13.12 1.46 -12.40
CA GLY A 240 14.34 0.79 -11.90
C GLY A 240 14.88 1.45 -10.63
N GLU A 241 14.94 2.78 -10.60
CA GLU A 241 15.32 3.57 -9.41
C GLU A 241 14.34 3.39 -8.25
N ALA A 242 13.03 3.30 -8.53
CA ALA A 242 12.03 3.03 -7.50
C ALA A 242 12.23 1.64 -6.86
N PHE A 243 12.52 0.62 -7.66
CA PHE A 243 12.88 -0.71 -7.14
C PHE A 243 14.17 -0.66 -6.33
N ALA A 244 15.22 0.02 -6.82
CA ALA A 244 16.48 0.18 -6.07
C ALA A 244 16.25 0.82 -4.69
N LYS A 245 15.35 1.82 -4.58
CA LYS A 245 14.94 2.42 -3.30
C LYS A 245 14.25 1.40 -2.38
N LEU A 246 13.35 0.56 -2.90
CA LEU A 246 12.67 -0.47 -2.10
C LEU A 246 13.64 -1.56 -1.62
N LEU A 247 14.59 -1.97 -2.47
CA LEU A 247 15.67 -2.89 -2.10
C LEU A 247 16.55 -2.31 -0.99
N LYS A 248 16.99 -1.04 -1.14
CA LYS A 248 17.81 -0.34 -0.14
C LYS A 248 17.11 -0.21 1.21
N LYS A 249 15.79 -0.04 1.21
CA LYS A 249 14.96 0.03 2.42
C LYS A 249 14.71 -1.34 3.07
N GLY A 250 15.09 -2.43 2.41
CA GLY A 250 14.83 -3.79 2.89
C GLY A 250 13.36 -4.22 2.80
N LEU A 251 12.51 -3.44 2.12
CA LEU A 251 11.11 -3.81 1.86
C LEU A 251 11.04 -4.95 0.85
N TYR A 252 11.83 -4.86 -0.21
CA TYR A 252 12.09 -5.99 -1.10
C TYR A 252 13.46 -6.57 -0.78
N TYR A 253 13.49 -7.75 -0.17
CA TYR A 253 14.74 -8.38 0.27
C TYR A 253 15.10 -9.66 -0.49
N LYS A 254 14.19 -10.15 -1.35
CA LYS A 254 14.42 -11.31 -2.20
C LYS A 254 14.47 -10.90 -3.66
N TYR A 255 15.65 -11.00 -4.26
CA TYR A 255 15.86 -10.69 -5.67
C TYR A 255 17.04 -11.47 -6.23
N ARG A 256 17.08 -11.60 -7.55
CA ARG A 256 18.16 -12.25 -8.29
C ARG A 256 18.53 -11.40 -9.50
N ARG A 257 19.80 -11.02 -9.59
CA ARG A 257 20.39 -10.41 -10.79
C ARG A 257 20.51 -11.49 -11.86
N LEU A 258 19.82 -11.33 -12.98
CA LEU A 258 19.70 -12.37 -14.01
C LEU A 258 20.74 -12.23 -15.10
N ARG A 259 20.89 -11.02 -15.65
CA ARG A 259 21.87 -10.73 -16.69
C ARG A 259 22.14 -9.24 -16.85
N ARG A 260 23.33 -8.92 -17.34
CA ARG A 260 23.68 -7.64 -17.94
C ARG A 260 23.19 -7.56 -19.39
N ALA A 261 23.31 -6.38 -19.99
CA ALA A 261 22.89 -6.13 -21.37
C ALA A 261 23.56 -7.09 -22.38
N HIS A 262 24.85 -7.37 -22.22
CA HIS A 262 25.65 -8.20 -23.12
C HIS A 262 25.63 -9.71 -22.80
N GLU A 263 25.04 -10.10 -21.68
CA GLU A 263 24.93 -11.50 -21.25
C GLU A 263 23.63 -12.12 -21.75
N THR A 264 23.45 -13.42 -21.59
CA THR A 264 22.17 -14.12 -21.84
C THR A 264 21.87 -15.09 -20.71
N ILE A 265 20.59 -15.32 -20.44
CA ILE A 265 20.16 -16.34 -19.48
C ILE A 265 20.18 -17.69 -20.21
N ASP A 266 21.07 -18.60 -19.79
CA ASP A 266 21.23 -19.93 -20.36
C ASP A 266 20.25 -20.95 -19.72
N PRO A 267 19.46 -21.70 -20.51
CA PRO A 267 18.54 -22.73 -20.01
C PRO A 267 19.21 -23.92 -19.31
N ASP A 268 20.52 -24.11 -19.45
CA ASP A 268 21.30 -25.13 -18.75
C ASP A 268 22.26 -24.51 -17.71
N GLY A 269 22.32 -23.17 -17.64
CA GLY A 269 23.04 -22.42 -16.61
C GLY A 269 22.28 -22.30 -15.27
N PRO A 270 22.65 -21.35 -14.39
CA PRO A 270 21.96 -21.13 -13.13
C PRO A 270 20.49 -20.74 -13.33
N GLY A 271 19.57 -21.33 -12.56
CA GLY A 271 18.13 -21.09 -12.72
C GLY A 271 17.74 -19.63 -12.49
N PRO A 272 16.85 -19.04 -13.32
CA PRO A 272 16.55 -17.61 -13.25
C PRO A 272 15.57 -17.22 -12.14
N PHE A 273 14.99 -18.18 -11.42
CA PHE A 273 13.94 -17.91 -10.45
C PHE A 273 14.49 -17.82 -9.02
N VAL A 274 13.74 -17.15 -8.13
CA VAL A 274 13.94 -17.27 -6.68
C VAL A 274 13.01 -18.35 -6.13
N THR A 275 11.76 -18.41 -6.60
CA THR A 275 10.81 -19.46 -6.28
C THR A 275 10.38 -20.22 -7.53
N ILE A 276 10.05 -21.52 -7.42
CA ILE A 276 9.45 -22.30 -8.50
C ILE A 276 8.22 -23.03 -7.93
N PRO A 277 7.02 -22.92 -8.50
CA PRO A 277 6.64 -21.99 -9.57
C PRO A 277 6.77 -20.52 -9.15
N ALA A 278 6.83 -19.61 -10.13
CA ALA A 278 6.82 -18.16 -9.93
C ALA A 278 5.75 -17.50 -10.79
N TYR A 279 5.05 -16.52 -10.22
CA TYR A 279 4.13 -15.65 -10.94
C TYR A 279 4.81 -14.31 -11.23
N ILE A 280 5.46 -14.22 -12.38
CA ILE A 280 6.05 -12.96 -12.85
C ILE A 280 4.96 -12.14 -13.53
N VAL A 281 4.63 -11.00 -12.92
CA VAL A 281 3.59 -10.08 -13.37
C VAL A 281 4.20 -8.97 -14.23
N GLY A 282 3.38 -8.39 -15.10
CA GLY A 282 3.80 -7.26 -15.92
C GLY A 282 4.12 -6.06 -15.04
N THR A 283 5.30 -5.47 -15.24
CA THR A 283 5.75 -4.26 -14.54
C THR A 283 5.49 -3.04 -15.42
N GLY A 284 5.01 -1.95 -14.83
CA GLY A 284 4.86 -0.65 -15.47
C GLY A 284 5.19 0.50 -14.53
N GLY A 285 5.10 1.72 -15.06
CA GLY A 285 5.28 2.95 -14.30
C GLY A 285 4.12 3.92 -14.47
N THR A 286 3.91 4.78 -13.47
CA THR A 286 3.14 6.03 -13.61
C THR A 286 3.91 7.17 -12.96
N ASP A 287 3.65 8.39 -13.40
CA ASP A 287 4.30 9.58 -12.85
C ASP A 287 3.66 9.94 -11.51
N LYS A 288 4.46 10.36 -10.51
CA LYS A 288 3.87 10.91 -9.29
C LYS A 288 3.22 12.27 -9.61
N PRO A 289 1.97 12.52 -9.19
CA PRO A 289 1.30 13.80 -9.45
C PRO A 289 2.08 15.01 -8.90
N ASP A 290 2.73 14.85 -7.76
CA ASP A 290 3.47 15.89 -7.02
C ASP A 290 4.95 15.98 -7.42
N ASN A 291 5.49 14.96 -8.10
CA ASN A 291 6.85 14.97 -8.59
C ASN A 291 6.97 14.08 -9.84
N PRO A 292 6.71 14.62 -11.05
CA PRO A 292 6.74 13.85 -12.28
C PRO A 292 8.10 13.19 -12.59
N GLN A 293 9.20 13.63 -11.95
CA GLN A 293 10.51 13.00 -12.10
C GLN A 293 10.62 11.68 -11.34
N GLU A 294 9.79 11.47 -10.32
CA GLU A 294 9.71 10.21 -9.58
C GLU A 294 8.59 9.33 -10.13
N LYS A 295 8.88 8.04 -10.34
CA LYS A 295 7.92 7.07 -10.88
C LYS A 295 7.36 6.18 -9.77
N ARG A 296 6.10 5.80 -9.91
CA ARG A 296 5.43 4.77 -9.09
C ARG A 296 5.48 3.43 -9.83
N ILE A 297 5.84 2.37 -9.11
CA ILE A 297 5.80 1.00 -9.63
C ILE A 297 4.34 0.57 -9.76
N VAL A 298 3.99 -0.04 -10.90
CA VAL A 298 2.70 -0.71 -11.06
C VAL A 298 2.91 -2.16 -11.45
N GLY A 299 2.32 -3.07 -10.68
CA GLY A 299 2.26 -4.50 -11.00
C GLY A 299 0.90 -4.87 -11.59
N ASP A 300 0.89 -5.59 -12.70
CA ASP A 300 -0.33 -6.09 -13.33
C ASP A 300 -0.64 -7.53 -12.93
N GLN A 301 -1.25 -7.69 -11.78
CA GLN A 301 -1.84 -8.96 -11.33
C GLN A 301 -3.18 -9.29 -12.00
N GLY A 302 -3.65 -8.43 -12.90
CA GLY A 302 -4.79 -8.69 -13.78
C GLY A 302 -4.40 -9.43 -15.05
N CYS A 303 -3.10 -9.67 -15.29
CA CYS A 303 -2.61 -10.47 -16.40
C CYS A 303 -2.72 -11.98 -16.08
N PRO A 304 -3.11 -12.84 -17.04
CA PRO A 304 -3.58 -12.49 -18.38
C PRO A 304 -4.96 -11.85 -18.34
N HIS A 305 -5.17 -10.85 -19.19
CA HIS A 305 -6.47 -10.20 -19.35
C HIS A 305 -7.42 -11.10 -20.18
N PRO A 306 -8.75 -10.94 -20.02
CA PRO A 306 -9.74 -11.81 -20.66
C PRO A 306 -9.57 -11.95 -22.18
N GLU A 307 -9.12 -10.90 -22.87
CA GLU A 307 -8.90 -10.86 -24.31
C GLU A 307 -7.67 -11.64 -24.81
N GLN A 308 -6.78 -12.08 -23.91
CA GLN A 308 -5.54 -12.77 -24.30
C GLN A 308 -5.71 -14.29 -24.44
N GLU A 309 -6.83 -14.86 -23.96
CA GLU A 309 -7.16 -16.31 -24.01
C GLU A 309 -5.98 -17.26 -23.71
N VAL A 310 -5.16 -16.92 -22.72
CA VAL A 310 -3.96 -17.71 -22.40
C VAL A 310 -4.35 -19.06 -21.79
N ARG A 311 -3.76 -20.13 -22.33
CA ARG A 311 -3.87 -21.49 -21.80
C ARG A 311 -2.54 -22.00 -21.23
N GLU A 312 -2.65 -22.86 -20.24
CA GLU A 312 -1.50 -23.58 -19.67
C GLU A 312 -0.87 -24.51 -20.73
N ARG A 313 0.46 -24.51 -20.81
CA ARG A 313 1.22 -25.39 -21.70
C ARG A 313 1.82 -26.57 -20.93
N ASN A 314 1.48 -27.79 -21.33
CA ASN A 314 2.03 -29.03 -20.74
C ASN A 314 2.92 -29.82 -21.72
N GLN A 315 2.94 -29.47 -23.01
CA GLN A 315 3.72 -30.17 -24.03
C GLN A 315 4.76 -29.27 -24.73
N PRO A 316 5.88 -29.84 -25.22
CA PRO A 316 6.93 -29.09 -25.91
C PRO A 316 6.47 -28.51 -27.25
N HIS A 317 5.54 -29.18 -27.94
CA HIS A 317 5.09 -28.83 -29.29
C HIS A 317 3.57 -28.67 -29.34
N GLY A 318 3.08 -27.99 -30.38
CA GLY A 318 1.66 -27.69 -30.55
C GLY A 318 1.16 -26.48 -29.74
N PRO A 319 -0.14 -26.17 -29.86
CA PRO A 319 -0.79 -25.15 -29.04
C PRO A 319 -0.84 -25.60 -27.56
N PRO A 320 -0.93 -24.67 -26.60
CA PRO A 320 -1.14 -25.01 -25.19
C PRO A 320 -2.42 -25.84 -25.00
N ASP A 321 -2.31 -26.92 -24.23
CA ASP A 321 -3.28 -28.01 -24.09
C ASP A 321 -3.98 -28.06 -22.73
N GLY A 322 -3.58 -27.22 -21.78
CA GLY A 322 -4.15 -27.13 -20.44
C GLY A 322 -5.33 -26.16 -20.32
N PRO A 323 -5.83 -25.94 -19.08
CA PRO A 323 -6.94 -25.04 -18.82
C PRO A 323 -6.60 -23.57 -19.13
N LEU A 324 -7.65 -22.75 -19.26
CA LEU A 324 -7.50 -21.30 -19.32
C LEU A 324 -6.87 -20.77 -18.03
N VAL A 325 -5.95 -19.83 -18.17
CA VAL A 325 -5.24 -19.21 -17.06
C VAL A 325 -6.10 -18.08 -16.50
N VAL A 326 -6.43 -18.19 -15.21
CA VAL A 326 -7.14 -17.14 -14.47
C VAL A 326 -6.12 -16.22 -13.81
N SER A 327 -6.28 -14.90 -13.97
CA SER A 327 -5.42 -13.89 -13.34
C SER A 327 -5.52 -13.96 -11.80
N LEU A 328 -4.49 -13.51 -11.09
CA LEU A 328 -4.53 -13.49 -9.63
C LEU A 328 -5.65 -12.59 -9.11
N ASN A 329 -5.88 -11.46 -9.79
CA ASN A 329 -6.95 -10.53 -9.45
C ASN A 329 -8.36 -11.11 -9.60
N ASP A 330 -8.59 -11.97 -10.59
CA ASP A 330 -9.92 -12.57 -10.81
C ASP A 330 -10.19 -13.75 -9.87
N MET A 331 -9.13 -14.36 -9.31
CA MET A 331 -9.24 -15.30 -8.18
C MET A 331 -9.57 -14.57 -6.86
N MET A 332 -9.14 -13.33 -6.70
CA MET A 332 -9.35 -12.54 -5.48
C MET A 332 -10.72 -11.83 -5.41
N GLY A 333 -11.27 -11.41 -6.55
CA GLY A 333 -12.49 -10.62 -6.62
C GLY A 333 -12.99 -10.38 -8.05
N PRO A 334 -14.22 -9.92 -8.24
CA PRO A 334 -14.79 -9.69 -9.56
C PRO A 334 -14.13 -8.48 -10.25
N THR A 335 -14.30 -8.41 -11.57
CA THR A 335 -13.88 -7.25 -12.37
C THR A 335 -14.51 -5.96 -11.82
N PRO A 336 -13.77 -4.86 -11.68
CA PRO A 336 -14.30 -3.62 -11.11
C PRO A 336 -15.53 -3.14 -11.89
N GLY A 337 -16.60 -2.82 -11.18
CA GLY A 337 -17.86 -2.36 -11.77
C GLY A 337 -18.81 -3.46 -12.26
N SER A 338 -18.40 -4.74 -12.26
CA SER A 338 -19.28 -5.86 -12.64
C SER A 338 -20.30 -6.26 -11.57
N VAL A 339 -20.15 -5.76 -10.34
CA VAL A 339 -21.06 -6.00 -9.21
C VAL A 339 -21.53 -4.67 -8.61
N PRO A 340 -22.75 -4.61 -8.04
CA PRO A 340 -23.25 -3.41 -7.36
C PRO A 340 -22.31 -2.97 -6.23
N ARG A 341 -21.95 -1.68 -6.22
CA ARG A 341 -21.07 -1.12 -5.18
C ARG A 341 -21.72 -1.20 -3.81
N GLY A 342 -20.93 -1.57 -2.80
CA GLY A 342 -21.37 -1.61 -1.41
C GLY A 342 -22.11 -2.90 -1.00
N GLN A 343 -22.27 -3.85 -1.92
CA GLN A 343 -22.82 -5.18 -1.62
C GLN A 343 -21.70 -6.18 -1.31
N PRO A 344 -21.88 -7.08 -0.33
CA PRO A 344 -20.99 -8.21 -0.13
C PRO A 344 -20.92 -9.10 -1.38
N LEU A 345 -19.74 -9.67 -1.63
CA LEU A 345 -19.51 -10.68 -2.66
C LEU A 345 -19.85 -12.08 -2.14
N ASP A 346 -19.92 -13.06 -3.05
CA ASP A 346 -20.12 -14.46 -2.67
C ASP A 346 -18.90 -14.99 -1.88
N PRO A 347 -19.04 -15.32 -0.58
CA PRO A 347 -17.96 -15.82 0.25
C PRO A 347 -17.46 -17.21 -0.18
N ARG A 348 -18.24 -17.97 -0.97
CA ARG A 348 -17.81 -19.27 -1.51
C ARG A 348 -16.89 -19.11 -2.72
N ARG A 349 -16.90 -17.94 -3.35
CA ARG A 349 -16.12 -17.64 -4.55
C ARG A 349 -14.91 -16.77 -4.27
N TYR A 350 -15.02 -15.83 -3.34
CA TYR A 350 -13.98 -14.83 -3.10
C TYR A 350 -13.51 -14.82 -1.65
N PRO A 351 -12.18 -14.74 -1.41
CA PRO A 351 -11.61 -14.85 -0.06
C PRO A 351 -11.87 -13.63 0.83
N MET A 352 -12.22 -12.49 0.25
CA MET A 352 -12.51 -11.25 0.98
C MET A 352 -13.83 -10.64 0.49
N PRO A 353 -14.99 -11.20 0.90
CA PRO A 353 -16.28 -10.86 0.33
C PRO A 353 -16.83 -9.49 0.74
N ASP A 354 -16.42 -8.93 1.88
CA ASP A 354 -16.97 -7.65 2.36
C ASP A 354 -16.74 -6.49 1.37
N PRO A 355 -17.67 -5.55 1.23
CA PRO A 355 -17.48 -4.41 0.32
C PRO A 355 -16.38 -3.49 0.86
N GLU A 356 -15.53 -2.91 0.01
CA GLU A 356 -14.67 -1.80 0.42
C GLU A 356 -15.49 -0.52 0.58
N SER A 357 -15.31 0.20 1.69
CA SER A 357 -15.96 1.49 1.92
C SER A 357 -14.90 2.58 2.12
N LYS A 358 -14.98 3.64 1.30
CA LYS A 358 -14.10 4.80 1.39
C LYS A 358 -14.90 6.08 1.63
N PRO A 359 -14.33 7.07 2.34
CA PRO A 359 -14.96 8.38 2.50
C PRO A 359 -15.19 9.06 1.15
N ARG A 360 -16.15 9.98 1.11
CA ARG A 360 -16.52 10.78 -0.07
C ARG A 360 -16.52 12.25 0.31
N PRO A 361 -16.33 13.18 -0.64
CA PRO A 361 -16.34 14.63 -0.35
C PRO A 361 -17.57 15.09 0.44
N ARG A 362 -18.76 14.56 0.12
CA ARG A 362 -20.01 14.85 0.85
C ARG A 362 -19.96 14.48 2.35
N HIS A 363 -19.18 13.47 2.73
CA HIS A 363 -19.01 13.08 4.13
C HIS A 363 -18.17 14.13 4.86
N SER A 364 -17.11 14.62 4.21
CA SER A 364 -16.29 15.74 4.72
C SER A 364 -17.11 17.01 4.94
N TYR A 365 -17.95 17.39 3.98
CA TYR A 365 -18.81 18.59 4.14
C TYR A 365 -19.78 18.47 5.31
N ARG A 366 -20.39 17.29 5.48
CA ARG A 366 -21.32 17.02 6.59
C ARG A 366 -20.60 17.08 7.95
N ASN A 367 -19.49 16.37 8.09
CA ASN A 367 -18.74 16.31 9.34
C ASN A 367 -18.14 17.67 9.69
N GLY A 368 -17.58 18.38 8.68
CA GLY A 368 -17.06 19.73 8.83
C GLY A 368 -18.11 20.71 9.34
N ALA A 369 -19.34 20.69 8.80
CA ALA A 369 -20.41 21.56 9.28
C ALA A 369 -20.76 21.34 10.77
N ILE A 370 -20.76 20.08 11.22
CA ILE A 370 -20.99 19.73 12.63
C ILE A 370 -19.87 20.31 13.51
N LEU A 371 -18.61 20.14 13.11
CA LEU A 371 -17.46 20.68 13.84
C LEU A 371 -17.47 22.21 13.87
N SER A 372 -17.80 22.88 12.75
CA SER A 372 -17.89 24.34 12.70
C SER A 372 -19.00 24.87 13.63
N HIS A 373 -20.14 24.18 13.73
CA HIS A 373 -21.17 24.52 14.72
C HIS A 373 -20.67 24.33 16.17
N MET A 374 -19.97 23.23 16.47
CA MET A 374 -19.37 23.03 17.80
C MET A 374 -18.36 24.15 18.11
N ALA A 375 -17.51 24.51 17.15
CA ALA A 375 -16.54 25.59 17.31
C ALA A 375 -17.22 26.96 17.52
N HIS A 376 -18.32 27.23 16.79
CA HIS A 376 -19.12 28.43 16.98
C HIS A 376 -19.68 28.53 18.41
N VAL A 377 -20.29 27.46 18.93
CA VAL A 377 -20.78 27.39 20.32
C VAL A 377 -19.64 27.50 21.34
N GLY A 378 -18.49 26.92 21.03
CA GLY A 378 -17.25 27.00 21.82
C GLY A 378 -16.53 28.33 21.77
N ARG A 379 -16.98 29.28 20.93
CA ARG A 379 -16.28 30.55 20.65
C ARG A 379 -14.83 30.34 20.22
N THR A 380 -14.61 29.32 19.40
CA THR A 380 -13.32 28.95 18.82
C THR A 380 -13.50 28.73 17.31
N TYR A 381 -12.54 28.06 16.67
CA TYR A 381 -12.57 27.75 15.24
C TYR A 381 -12.13 26.31 14.99
N VAL A 382 -12.39 25.81 13.78
CA VAL A 382 -11.97 24.49 13.36
C VAL A 382 -10.57 24.57 12.76
N ALA A 383 -9.68 23.71 13.24
CA ALA A 383 -8.36 23.51 12.66
C ALA A 383 -8.19 22.02 12.34
N GLY A 384 -7.39 21.69 11.35
CA GLY A 384 -7.12 20.31 11.01
C GLY A 384 -5.72 20.09 10.45
N PHE A 385 -5.36 18.84 10.30
CA PHE A 385 -4.15 18.45 9.60
C PHE A 385 -4.38 17.25 8.69
N LYS A 386 -3.51 17.16 7.70
CA LYS A 386 -3.44 16.06 6.74
C LYS A 386 -2.14 15.29 6.96
N ASP A 387 -2.25 13.98 6.89
CA ASP A 387 -1.11 13.09 6.91
C ASP A 387 -1.22 12.01 5.82
N ASP A 388 -0.12 11.31 5.54
CA ASP A 388 -0.09 10.29 4.49
C ASP A 388 0.75 9.08 4.90
N GLY A 389 0.21 7.88 4.70
CA GLY A 389 0.89 6.60 4.92
C GLY A 389 2.03 6.38 3.93
N ARG A 390 3.26 6.63 4.34
CA ARG A 390 4.44 6.53 3.46
C ARG A 390 4.62 5.09 2.99
N HIS A 391 4.60 4.85 1.68
CA HIS A 391 4.75 3.50 1.12
C HIS A 391 3.68 2.52 1.61
N MET A 392 2.45 2.99 1.88
CA MET A 392 1.39 2.26 2.60
C MET A 392 1.29 0.76 2.25
N PHE A 393 1.11 0.40 0.98
CA PHE A 393 0.99 -1.00 0.59
C PHE A 393 2.23 -1.83 0.94
N PHE A 394 3.41 -1.26 0.74
CA PHE A 394 4.68 -1.95 1.00
C PHE A 394 4.97 -2.09 2.51
N GLN A 395 4.21 -1.44 3.39
CA GLN A 395 4.36 -1.65 4.82
C GLN A 395 3.76 -3.00 5.30
N PHE A 396 2.87 -3.61 4.49
CA PHE A 396 2.28 -4.92 4.79
C PHE A 396 3.14 -6.02 4.17
N GLU A 397 3.83 -6.80 5.01
CA GLU A 397 4.59 -7.94 4.50
C GLU A 397 3.66 -9.06 4.02
N GLN A 398 4.03 -9.77 2.96
CA GLN A 398 3.38 -11.01 2.57
C GLN A 398 3.85 -12.16 3.45
N SER A 399 2.98 -13.14 3.69
CA SER A 399 3.40 -14.40 4.29
C SER A 399 4.32 -15.18 3.34
N PRO A 400 5.32 -15.96 3.82
CA PRO A 400 6.29 -16.64 2.96
C PRO A 400 5.67 -17.45 1.82
N GLU A 401 4.57 -18.15 2.07
CA GLU A 401 3.85 -18.95 1.08
C GLU A 401 3.34 -18.15 -0.13
N GLU A 402 3.13 -16.84 0.03
CA GLU A 402 2.64 -15.95 -1.03
C GLU A 402 3.78 -15.39 -1.90
N GLU A 403 5.05 -15.56 -1.53
CA GLU A 403 6.21 -15.06 -2.27
C GLU A 403 6.28 -15.61 -3.71
N ARG A 404 5.62 -16.74 -3.99
CA ARG A 404 5.50 -17.30 -5.34
C ARG A 404 4.46 -16.59 -6.22
N THR A 405 3.55 -15.82 -5.63
CA THR A 405 2.35 -15.29 -6.30
C THR A 405 2.55 -13.93 -6.94
N CYS A 406 3.67 -13.25 -6.65
CA CYS A 406 4.03 -12.01 -7.31
C CYS A 406 5.55 -11.83 -7.37
N ALA A 407 6.08 -11.78 -8.59
CA ALA A 407 7.44 -11.38 -8.89
C ALA A 407 7.46 -10.37 -10.03
N PHE A 408 8.49 -9.53 -10.06
CA PHE A 408 8.71 -8.50 -11.06
C PHE A 408 10.02 -8.77 -11.79
N ILE A 409 10.07 -8.45 -13.07
CA ILE A 409 11.29 -8.45 -13.86
C ILE A 409 11.54 -7.03 -14.38
N VAL A 410 12.69 -6.46 -14.06
CA VAL A 410 12.96 -5.04 -14.32
C VAL A 410 14.47 -4.77 -14.38
N VAL A 411 14.88 -3.77 -15.16
CA VAL A 411 16.26 -3.29 -15.17
C VAL A 411 16.49 -2.37 -13.97
N ILE A 412 17.43 -2.73 -13.11
CA ILE A 412 17.77 -1.99 -11.89
C ILE A 412 19.24 -1.56 -11.93
N PRO A 413 19.57 -0.29 -11.65
CA PRO A 413 20.94 0.14 -11.41
C PRO A 413 21.41 -0.31 -10.02
N PHE A 414 22.52 -1.05 -9.97
CA PHE A 414 23.20 -1.39 -8.72
C PHE A 414 24.54 -0.67 -8.61
N PRO A 415 24.94 -0.16 -7.44
CA PRO A 415 26.27 0.38 -7.25
C PRO A 415 27.34 -0.65 -7.60
N LEU A 416 28.33 -0.22 -8.38
CA LEU A 416 29.53 -1.00 -8.64
C LEU A 416 30.41 -0.94 -7.40
N VAL A 417 30.84 -2.12 -6.93
CA VAL A 417 31.73 -2.25 -5.77
C VAL A 417 33.02 -2.94 -6.19
N SER A 418 34.14 -2.49 -5.66
CA SER A 418 35.43 -3.19 -5.80
C SER A 418 35.42 -4.49 -4.98
N PRO A 419 36.41 -5.39 -5.17
CA PRO A 419 36.46 -6.68 -4.48
C PRO A 419 36.45 -6.61 -2.94
N ASP A 420 36.89 -5.49 -2.37
CA ASP A 420 36.88 -5.18 -0.94
C ASP A 420 35.52 -4.61 -0.44
N GLY A 421 34.55 -4.43 -1.33
CA GLY A 421 33.23 -3.90 -1.02
C GLY A 421 33.11 -2.37 -1.11
N THR A 422 34.18 -1.66 -1.48
CA THR A 422 34.16 -0.20 -1.59
C THR A 422 33.39 0.26 -2.84
N PRO A 423 32.50 1.27 -2.78
CA PRO A 423 31.84 1.80 -3.97
C PRO A 423 32.85 2.39 -4.95
N VAL A 424 32.76 1.97 -6.22
CA VAL A 424 33.52 2.60 -7.31
C VAL A 424 32.83 3.91 -7.66
N LEU A 425 33.58 5.02 -7.70
CA LEU A 425 33.03 6.35 -7.96
C LEU A 425 33.34 6.83 -9.39
N ASN A 426 32.50 7.72 -9.91
CA ASN A 426 32.76 8.57 -11.06
C ASN A 426 33.65 9.75 -10.64
N ASP A 427 34.15 10.51 -11.62
CA ASP A 427 35.00 11.69 -11.40
C ASP A 427 34.32 12.79 -10.56
N ASP A 428 32.99 12.84 -10.56
CA ASP A 428 32.17 13.75 -9.76
C ASP A 428 31.89 13.24 -8.33
N GLY A 429 32.47 12.10 -7.95
CA GLY A 429 32.27 11.46 -6.64
C GLY A 429 30.99 10.65 -6.51
N THR A 430 30.15 10.54 -7.55
CA THR A 430 28.93 9.71 -7.51
C THR A 430 29.27 8.23 -7.71
N ALA A 431 28.52 7.31 -7.08
CA ALA A 431 28.75 5.88 -7.27
C ALA A 431 28.46 5.46 -8.72
N ARG A 432 29.44 4.81 -9.36
CA ARG A 432 29.23 4.11 -10.63
C ARG A 432 28.19 3.03 -10.43
N THR A 433 27.31 2.87 -11.42
CA THR A 433 26.27 1.85 -11.38
C THR A 433 26.39 0.89 -12.54
N GLU A 434 26.10 -0.37 -12.28
CA GLU A 434 25.94 -1.42 -13.28
C GLU A 434 24.45 -1.76 -13.43
N LEU A 435 23.97 -1.83 -14.66
CA LEU A 435 22.58 -2.16 -14.95
C LEU A 435 22.38 -3.68 -15.02
N TRP A 436 21.39 -4.16 -14.26
CA TRP A 436 21.04 -5.57 -14.21
C TRP A 436 19.56 -5.77 -14.50
N PHE A 437 19.26 -6.66 -15.44
CA PHE A 437 17.92 -7.24 -15.53
C PHE A 437 17.72 -8.17 -14.34
N THR A 438 16.74 -7.87 -13.51
CA THR A 438 16.62 -8.40 -12.15
C THR A 438 15.23 -8.96 -11.92
N LEU A 439 15.15 -10.17 -11.37
CA LEU A 439 13.93 -10.72 -10.80
C LEU A 439 13.81 -10.25 -9.35
N VAL A 440 12.69 -9.65 -8.99
CA VAL A 440 12.39 -9.18 -7.63
C VAL A 440 11.12 -9.86 -7.14
N ILE A 441 11.17 -10.48 -5.96
CA ILE A 441 9.99 -11.07 -5.33
C ILE A 441 9.21 -9.98 -4.60
N GLY A 442 7.90 -9.91 -4.85
CA GLY A 442 6.98 -9.05 -4.12
C GLY A 442 6.80 -9.53 -2.69
N THR A 443 7.76 -9.21 -1.81
CA THR A 443 7.77 -9.62 -0.39
C THR A 443 6.83 -8.79 0.47
N CYS A 444 6.25 -7.73 -0.08
CA CYS A 444 5.21 -6.93 0.55
C CYS A 444 4.00 -6.82 -0.39
N MET A 445 2.86 -6.42 0.16
CA MET A 445 1.69 -6.08 -0.63
C MET A 445 2.04 -4.98 -1.64
N ASN A 446 1.59 -5.15 -2.88
CA ASN A 446 1.88 -4.26 -3.98
C ASN A 446 0.62 -3.57 -4.51
N MET A 447 0.83 -2.42 -5.14
CA MET A 447 -0.23 -1.79 -5.93
C MET A 447 -0.61 -2.70 -7.11
N GLY A 448 -1.91 -2.79 -7.39
CA GLY A 448 -2.46 -3.57 -8.51
C GLY A 448 -3.14 -4.88 -8.11
N SER A 449 -2.99 -5.34 -6.87
CA SER A 449 -3.76 -6.47 -6.33
C SER A 449 -5.19 -6.05 -5.96
N ARG A 450 -6.18 -6.86 -6.35
CA ARG A 450 -7.62 -6.60 -6.14
C ARG A 450 -7.96 -6.29 -4.68
N ASN A 451 -7.41 -7.06 -3.75
CA ASN A 451 -7.72 -6.96 -2.32
C ASN A 451 -6.80 -6.01 -1.54
N ALA A 452 -5.72 -5.50 -2.15
CA ALA A 452 -4.74 -4.69 -1.43
C ALA A 452 -5.36 -3.39 -0.88
N SER A 453 -6.14 -2.69 -1.71
CA SER A 453 -6.84 -1.47 -1.29
C SER A 453 -7.80 -1.73 -0.12
N LYS A 454 -8.53 -2.86 -0.17
CA LYS A 454 -9.46 -3.26 0.89
C LYS A 454 -8.75 -3.51 2.21
N ILE A 455 -7.63 -4.23 2.20
CA ILE A 455 -6.81 -4.48 3.40
C ILE A 455 -6.30 -3.16 3.97
N ALA A 456 -5.71 -2.31 3.12
CA ALA A 456 -5.16 -1.02 3.54
C ALA A 456 -6.25 -0.06 4.08
N GLN A 457 -7.44 -0.03 3.47
CA GLN A 457 -8.56 0.76 3.98
C GLN A 457 -9.03 0.26 5.35
N ARG A 458 -9.17 -1.06 5.54
CA ARG A 458 -9.57 -1.63 6.84
C ARG A 458 -8.55 -1.33 7.93
N PHE A 459 -7.26 -1.44 7.62
CA PHE A 459 -6.20 -1.02 8.53
C PHE A 459 -6.35 0.46 8.91
N THR A 460 -6.58 1.32 7.92
CA THR A 460 -6.76 2.76 8.15
C THR A 460 -7.98 3.08 9.01
N ASP A 461 -9.10 2.41 8.80
CA ASP A 461 -10.27 2.61 9.65
C ASP A 461 -10.01 2.18 11.11
N ARG A 462 -9.22 1.11 11.31
CA ARG A 462 -8.87 0.59 12.63
C ARG A 462 -7.83 1.45 13.36
N ILE A 463 -6.75 1.85 12.68
CA ILE A 463 -5.72 2.70 13.30
C ILE A 463 -6.30 4.07 13.68
N LEU A 464 -7.21 4.62 12.87
CA LEU A 464 -7.91 5.86 13.19
C LEU A 464 -8.90 5.73 14.34
N GLU A 465 -9.51 4.56 14.54
CA GLU A 465 -10.33 4.31 15.73
C GLU A 465 -9.47 4.18 16.99
N GLY A 466 -8.34 3.48 16.89
CA GLY A 466 -7.34 3.44 17.96
C GLY A 466 -6.84 4.83 18.37
N PHE A 467 -6.47 5.64 17.39
CA PHE A 467 -6.13 7.04 17.59
C PHE A 467 -7.27 7.84 18.24
N ALA A 468 -8.50 7.69 17.75
CA ALA A 468 -9.65 8.39 18.31
C ALA A 468 -9.89 8.04 19.78
N GLN A 469 -9.64 6.79 20.20
CA GLN A 469 -9.74 6.38 21.61
C GLN A 469 -8.66 7.02 22.49
N LEU A 470 -7.41 7.11 22.01
CA LEU A 470 -6.36 7.84 22.71
C LEU A 470 -6.72 9.33 22.87
N LEU A 471 -7.30 9.91 21.82
CA LEU A 471 -7.73 11.30 21.84
C LEU A 471 -8.98 11.51 22.72
N ASP A 472 -9.91 10.56 22.80
CA ASP A 472 -11.06 10.61 23.71
C ASP A 472 -10.60 10.77 25.17
N VAL A 473 -9.54 10.07 25.57
CA VAL A 473 -8.94 10.18 26.91
C VAL A 473 -8.41 11.60 27.13
N TYR A 474 -7.62 12.12 26.20
CA TYR A 474 -7.10 13.49 26.29
C TYR A 474 -8.24 14.54 26.32
N VAL A 475 -9.27 14.34 25.50
CA VAL A 475 -10.44 15.21 25.45
C VAL A 475 -11.12 15.25 26.82
N ARG A 476 -11.39 14.09 27.41
CA ARG A 476 -12.05 14.00 28.71
C ARG A 476 -11.23 14.65 29.82
N ASP A 477 -9.94 14.34 29.89
CA ASP A 477 -9.11 14.67 31.05
C ASP A 477 -8.50 16.07 30.97
N GLU A 478 -8.14 16.54 29.77
CA GLU A 478 -7.32 17.74 29.59
C GLU A 478 -8.03 18.87 28.84
N TRP A 479 -8.81 18.55 27.80
CA TRP A 479 -9.40 19.57 26.94
C TRP A 479 -10.78 20.03 27.41
N MET A 480 -11.68 19.09 27.72
CA MET A 480 -13.07 19.36 28.14
C MET A 480 -13.19 20.28 29.37
N PRO A 481 -12.35 20.16 30.41
CA PRO A 481 -12.42 21.05 31.58
C PRO A 481 -12.17 22.52 31.25
N LYS A 482 -11.49 22.83 30.13
CA LYS A 482 -11.12 24.18 29.69
C LYS A 482 -12.19 24.83 28.79
N GLN A 483 -13.25 24.10 28.45
CA GLN A 483 -14.25 24.56 27.48
C GLN A 483 -15.41 25.32 28.10
N THR A 484 -16.10 26.10 27.27
CA THR A 484 -17.27 26.89 27.68
C THR A 484 -18.40 26.00 28.20
N PRO A 485 -19.22 26.47 29.16
CA PRO A 485 -20.39 25.73 29.64
C PRO A 485 -21.35 25.34 28.51
N GLU A 486 -21.49 26.20 27.50
CA GLU A 486 -22.36 25.98 26.34
C GLU A 486 -21.87 24.83 25.48
N LEU A 487 -20.56 24.76 25.17
CA LEU A 487 -20.00 23.67 24.39
C LEU A 487 -20.06 22.35 25.17
N ARG A 488 -19.75 22.38 26.47
CA ARG A 488 -19.87 21.19 27.32
C ARG A 488 -21.30 20.64 27.34
N THR A 489 -22.29 21.53 27.40
CA THR A 489 -23.72 21.16 27.34
C THR A 489 -24.07 20.55 26.00
N LEU A 490 -23.65 21.18 24.89
CA LEU A 490 -23.85 20.65 23.54
C LEU A 490 -23.27 19.24 23.38
N LEU A 491 -22.03 19.01 23.81
CA LEU A 491 -21.38 17.71 23.68
C LEU A 491 -22.05 16.66 24.58
N ALA A 492 -22.46 17.03 25.79
CA ALA A 492 -23.21 16.13 26.68
C ALA A 492 -24.57 15.72 26.06
N GLU A 493 -25.32 16.67 25.50
CA GLU A 493 -26.59 16.40 24.82
C GLU A 493 -26.40 15.49 23.60
N ARG A 494 -25.38 15.76 22.78
CA ARG A 494 -25.04 14.91 21.64
C ARG A 494 -24.68 13.49 22.09
N SER A 495 -23.91 13.37 23.17
CA SER A 495 -23.52 12.07 23.73
C SER A 495 -24.75 11.29 24.20
N ALA A 496 -25.66 11.95 24.91
CA ALA A 496 -26.90 11.34 25.40
C ALA A 496 -27.87 10.95 24.27
N THR A 497 -27.94 11.75 23.20
CA THR A 497 -28.92 11.57 22.12
C THR A 497 -28.43 10.63 21.02
N LEU A 498 -27.15 10.74 20.65
CA LEU A 498 -26.56 10.07 19.48
C LEU A 498 -25.48 9.06 19.85
N GLY A 499 -25.04 9.05 21.11
CA GLY A 499 -23.94 8.21 21.61
C GLY A 499 -22.60 8.95 21.70
N PRO A 500 -21.63 8.41 22.47
CA PRO A 500 -20.40 9.11 22.82
C PRO A 500 -19.52 9.45 21.62
N ARG A 501 -19.44 8.57 20.61
CA ARG A 501 -18.68 8.83 19.37
C ARG A 501 -19.22 10.03 18.60
N GLN A 502 -20.52 10.31 18.71
CA GLN A 502 -21.20 11.39 18.00
C GLN A 502 -21.00 12.76 18.69
N ALA A 503 -20.43 12.76 19.90
CA ALA A 503 -20.08 13.93 20.68
C ALA A 503 -18.58 14.27 20.66
N ARG A 504 -17.76 13.53 19.88
CA ARG A 504 -16.34 13.83 19.73
C ARG A 504 -16.18 15.26 19.18
N PRO A 505 -15.36 16.12 19.81
CA PRO A 505 -15.05 17.47 19.30
C PRO A 505 -14.01 17.43 18.17
N PHE A 506 -14.01 16.34 17.40
CA PHE A 506 -13.08 16.07 16.32
C PHE A 506 -13.68 15.06 15.34
N ASP A 507 -13.26 15.11 14.09
CA ASP A 507 -13.55 14.12 13.05
C ASP A 507 -12.24 13.53 12.53
N THR A 508 -12.29 12.25 12.19
CA THR A 508 -11.14 11.54 11.68
C THR A 508 -11.54 10.73 10.45
N SER A 509 -10.83 10.91 9.34
CA SER A 509 -11.18 10.30 8.05
C SER A 509 -9.92 9.79 7.35
N GLY A 510 -10.06 8.68 6.62
CA GLY A 510 -8.95 8.05 5.92
C GLY A 510 -9.37 7.46 4.59
N TYR A 511 -8.66 7.81 3.51
CA TYR A 511 -8.78 7.20 2.19
C TYR A 511 -7.51 6.40 1.95
N THR A 512 -7.51 5.14 2.39
CA THR A 512 -6.36 4.25 2.29
C THR A 512 -5.14 4.82 3.02
N ASP A 513 -4.23 5.51 2.36
CA ASP A 513 -3.05 6.17 2.91
C ASP A 513 -3.26 7.65 3.25
N ASP A 514 -4.29 8.30 2.70
CA ASP A 514 -4.55 9.74 2.89
C ASP A 514 -5.44 9.98 4.14
N TYR A 515 -4.87 10.60 5.18
CA TYR A 515 -5.51 10.90 6.46
C TYR A 515 -5.94 12.37 6.56
N LYS A 516 -7.19 12.62 6.94
CA LYS A 516 -7.73 13.95 7.25
C LYS A 516 -8.28 13.97 8.67
N LEU A 517 -7.77 14.89 9.50
CA LEU A 517 -8.09 14.97 10.91
C LEU A 517 -8.48 16.41 11.25
N GLU A 518 -9.69 16.62 11.77
CA GLU A 518 -10.28 17.95 12.01
C GLU A 518 -10.70 18.06 13.48
N PHE A 519 -10.49 19.23 14.09
CA PHE A 519 -10.62 19.44 15.53
C PHE A 519 -11.32 20.76 15.84
N VAL A 520 -12.16 20.75 16.88
CA VAL A 520 -12.71 21.97 17.49
C VAL A 520 -11.64 22.56 18.39
N SER A 521 -11.07 23.71 18.01
CA SER A 521 -9.91 24.44 18.60
C SER A 521 -8.51 24.04 18.09
N PRO A 522 -7.59 25.02 17.95
CA PRO A 522 -6.21 24.78 17.53
C PRO A 522 -5.38 24.05 18.60
N GLU A 523 -5.72 24.16 19.89
CA GLU A 523 -5.04 23.42 20.96
C GLU A 523 -5.32 21.93 20.88
N LEU A 524 -6.57 21.56 20.54
CA LEU A 524 -6.93 20.16 20.32
C LEU A 524 -6.26 19.60 19.06
N LEU A 525 -6.12 20.40 18.01
CA LEU A 525 -5.32 20.04 16.83
C LEU A 525 -3.88 19.72 17.22
N ALA A 526 -3.19 20.61 17.96
CA ALA A 526 -1.79 20.40 18.31
C ALA A 526 -1.60 19.13 19.17
N ALA A 527 -2.52 18.90 20.12
CA ALA A 527 -2.53 17.66 20.90
C ALA A 527 -2.81 16.42 20.03
N GLY A 528 -3.78 16.50 19.12
CA GLY A 528 -4.12 15.44 18.18
C GLY A 528 -2.94 15.07 17.27
N ALA A 529 -2.24 16.06 16.72
CA ALA A 529 -1.04 15.87 15.90
C ALA A 529 0.06 15.15 16.68
N ARG A 530 0.32 15.59 17.92
CA ARG A 530 1.30 14.97 18.82
C ARG A 530 0.94 13.52 19.11
N ILE A 531 -0.30 13.25 19.51
CA ILE A 531 -0.78 11.89 19.85
C ILE A 531 -0.69 10.98 18.64
N TRP A 532 -1.18 11.43 17.47
CA TRP A 532 -1.14 10.67 16.22
C TRP A 532 0.29 10.29 15.82
N ARG A 533 1.17 11.30 15.72
CA ARG A 533 2.56 11.09 15.29
C ARG A 533 3.35 10.23 16.28
N THR A 534 3.10 10.38 17.58
CA THR A 534 3.72 9.54 18.61
C THR A 534 3.27 8.09 18.49
N ALA A 535 1.95 7.85 18.41
CA ALA A 535 1.40 6.49 18.31
C ALA A 535 1.89 5.77 17.04
N CYS A 536 1.91 6.46 15.90
CA CYS A 536 2.43 5.88 14.67
C CYS A 536 3.92 5.56 14.76
N ARG A 537 4.73 6.44 15.36
CA ARG A 537 6.16 6.21 15.58
C ARG A 537 6.41 5.01 16.49
N GLU A 538 5.68 4.88 17.59
CA GLU A 538 5.78 3.74 18.52
C GLU A 538 5.41 2.41 17.85
N CYS A 539 4.45 2.42 16.92
CA CYS A 539 4.11 1.26 16.10
C CYS A 539 5.12 0.98 14.98
N ASN A 540 6.08 1.89 14.75
CA ASN A 540 6.91 1.97 13.54
C ASN A 540 6.07 1.98 12.25
N TYR A 541 4.90 2.64 12.29
CA TYR A 541 4.08 2.92 11.12
C TYR A 541 4.60 4.19 10.45
N TRP A 542 5.07 4.08 9.21
CA TRP A 542 5.75 5.17 8.54
C TRP A 542 4.76 6.15 7.93
N LEU A 543 4.82 7.39 8.42
CA LEU A 543 4.10 8.53 7.88
C LEU A 543 4.98 9.35 6.93
N SER A 544 4.34 10.14 6.09
CA SER A 544 5.00 11.05 5.16
C SER A 544 5.61 12.22 5.90
N GLU A 545 6.73 12.71 5.38
CA GLU A 545 7.38 13.94 5.84
C GLU A 545 6.62 15.20 5.33
N LYS A 546 5.64 15.03 4.44
CA LYS A 546 4.89 16.13 3.79
C LYS A 546 3.54 16.45 4.47
N ALA A 547 3.41 16.20 5.77
CA ALA A 547 2.17 16.56 6.46
C ALA A 547 1.96 18.07 6.49
N CYS A 548 0.71 18.48 6.41
CA CYS A 548 0.31 19.88 6.46
C CYS A 548 -0.81 20.08 7.49
N ALA A 549 -0.95 21.30 8.00
CA ALA A 549 -1.96 21.67 8.97
C ALA A 549 -2.60 23.01 8.61
N GLY A 550 -3.61 23.42 9.35
CA GLY A 550 -4.17 24.76 9.28
C GLY A 550 -5.69 24.79 9.24
N THR A 551 -6.23 25.82 8.61
CA THR A 551 -7.67 26.07 8.45
C THR A 551 -8.15 25.74 7.02
N VAL A 552 -7.24 25.30 6.15
CA VAL A 552 -7.54 24.79 4.80
C VAL A 552 -6.87 23.44 4.61
N LEU A 553 -7.63 22.43 4.16
CA LEU A 553 -7.13 21.08 3.89
C LEU A 553 -7.52 20.61 2.49
N ASP A 554 -6.57 20.01 1.76
CA ASP A 554 -6.83 19.36 0.47
C ASP A 554 -7.04 17.85 0.65
N TYR A 555 -8.26 17.35 0.43
CA TYR A 555 -8.65 15.96 0.70
C TYR A 555 -9.61 15.39 -0.36
N ILE A 556 -9.31 14.18 -0.87
CA ILE A 556 -10.08 13.46 -1.91
C ILE A 556 -10.47 14.36 -3.11
N GLY A 557 -9.49 15.13 -3.60
CA GLY A 557 -9.65 16.01 -4.77
C GLY A 557 -10.44 17.31 -4.53
N GLY A 558 -10.73 17.65 -3.27
CA GLY A 558 -11.37 18.93 -2.91
C GLY A 558 -10.54 19.73 -1.91
N ARG A 559 -10.66 21.06 -1.98
CA ARG A 559 -10.14 22.00 -0.98
C ARG A 559 -11.23 22.33 0.03
N LEU A 560 -10.97 22.05 1.30
CA LEU A 560 -11.87 22.27 2.42
C LEU A 560 -11.42 23.51 3.17
N VAL A 561 -12.24 24.56 3.15
CA VAL A 561 -12.07 25.73 4.02
C VAL A 561 -12.86 25.45 5.30
N LEU A 562 -12.17 25.32 6.43
CA LEU A 562 -12.77 24.81 7.67
C LEU A 562 -13.58 25.87 8.44
N ASN A 563 -13.33 27.14 8.14
CA ASN A 563 -13.94 28.27 8.82
C ASN A 563 -14.56 29.26 7.82
N GLY A 564 -15.59 29.95 8.28
CA GLY A 564 -16.36 30.93 7.54
C GLY A 564 -17.51 31.38 8.40
#